data_AF-A0A2K9ES94-F1
#
_entry.id   AF-A0A2K9ES94-F1
#
_cell.length_a   1.000
_cell.length_b   1.000
_cell.length_c   1.000
_cell.angle_alpha   90.00
_cell.angle_beta   90.00
_cell.angle_gamma   90.00
#
_symmetry.space_group_name_H-M   'P 1'
#
loop_
_entity.id
_entity.type
_entity.pdbx_description
1 polymer ?
#
loop_
_entity_poly.entity_id
_entity_poly.type
_entity_poly.pdbx_seq_one_letter_code
_entity_poly.pdbx_strand_id
1 'polypeptide(L)'
;MSVLQTAWHERRRQLAAAGARRRRARGAREAFAGRVRGDLAAELPDEDLGEDLVESLDLYRMGSKPRCEEVEYLDLVQEAVARMAWGR
;
A
#
# COMPACT_ATOMS: atom_id res chain seq x y z
N MET A 1 -33.66 7.84 -32.91
CA MET A 1 -32.35 7.67 -32.24
C MET A 1 -31.94 6.22 -32.37
N SER A 2 -30.72 5.94 -32.85
CA SER A 2 -30.29 4.58 -33.23
C SER A 2 -29.88 3.76 -32.01
N VAL A 3 -30.30 2.49 -31.96
CA VAL A 3 -29.98 1.49 -30.92
C VAL A 3 -28.46 1.27 -30.78
N LEU A 4 -27.69 1.53 -31.85
CA LEU A 4 -26.24 1.45 -31.86
C LEU A 4 -25.57 2.61 -31.08
N GLN A 5 -26.19 3.80 -31.06
CA GLN A 5 -25.66 4.96 -30.34
C GLN A 5 -25.85 4.81 -28.83
N THR A 6 -26.99 4.28 -28.38
CA THR A 6 -27.26 4.01 -26.96
C THR A 6 -26.35 2.91 -26.41
N ALA A 7 -26.16 1.82 -27.15
CA ALA A 7 -25.25 0.74 -26.77
C ALA A 7 -23.79 1.22 -26.61
N TRP A 8 -23.32 2.13 -27.48
CA TRP A 8 -21.97 2.69 -27.39
C TRP A 8 -21.81 3.63 -26.18
N HIS A 9 -22.81 4.47 -25.90
CA HIS A 9 -22.81 5.32 -24.70
C HIS A 9 -22.86 4.51 -23.39
N GLU A 10 -23.61 3.42 -23.38
CA GLU A 10 -23.74 2.53 -22.22
C GLU A 10 -22.43 1.76 -21.97
N ARG A 11 -21.80 1.23 -23.02
CA ARG A 11 -20.45 0.63 -22.96
C ARG A 11 -19.42 1.64 -22.44
N ARG A 12 -19.46 2.89 -22.88
CA ARG A 12 -18.55 3.96 -22.42
C ARG A 12 -18.77 4.32 -20.94
N ARG A 13 -20.03 4.34 -20.49
CA ARG A 13 -20.40 4.52 -19.06
C ARG A 13 -19.90 3.35 -18.20
N GLN A 14 -20.01 2.12 -18.67
CA GLN A 14 -19.53 0.93 -17.97
C GLN A 14 -18.00 0.96 -17.81
N LEU A 15 -17.25 1.30 -18.86
CA LEU A 15 -15.79 1.45 -18.80
C LEU A 15 -15.37 2.59 -17.87
N ALA A 16 -16.06 3.74 -17.93
CA ALA A 16 -15.81 4.86 -17.02
C ALA A 16 -16.08 4.48 -15.55
N ALA A 17 -17.17 3.76 -15.28
CA ALA A 17 -17.49 3.27 -13.95
C ALA A 17 -16.46 2.24 -13.45
N ALA A 18 -15.98 1.34 -14.32
CA ALA A 18 -14.89 0.42 -13.98
C ALA A 18 -13.59 1.18 -13.65
N GLY A 19 -13.25 2.21 -14.42
CA GLY A 19 -12.11 3.09 -14.13
C GLY A 19 -12.25 3.83 -12.80
N ALA A 20 -13.44 4.36 -12.49
CA ALA A 20 -13.72 5.02 -11.23
C ALA A 20 -13.60 4.07 -10.02
N ARG A 21 -14.11 2.83 -10.15
CA ARG A 21 -13.96 1.79 -9.10
C ARG A 21 -12.49 1.44 -8.85
N ARG A 22 -11.70 1.26 -9.90
CA ARG A 22 -10.26 0.98 -9.76
C ARG A 22 -9.52 2.11 -9.06
N ARG A 23 -9.81 3.36 -9.42
CA ARG A 23 -9.23 4.54 -8.74
C ARG A 23 -9.62 4.60 -7.27
N ARG A 24 -10.89 4.33 -6.94
CA ARG A 24 -11.34 4.28 -5.53
C ARG A 24 -10.66 3.17 -4.74
N ALA A 25 -10.54 1.98 -5.32
CA ALA A 25 -9.84 0.87 -4.69
C ALA A 25 -8.35 1.19 -4.45
N ARG A 26 -7.69 1.83 -5.43
CA ARG A 26 -6.32 2.32 -5.28
C ARG A 26 -6.20 3.35 -4.16
N GLY A 27 -7.06 4.37 -4.12
CA GLY A 27 -7.04 5.37 -3.06
C GLY A 27 -7.33 4.78 -1.68
N ALA A 28 -8.21 3.79 -1.58
CA ALA A 28 -8.45 3.08 -0.32
C ALA A 28 -7.22 2.29 0.14
N ARG A 29 -6.47 1.68 -0.79
CA ARG A 29 -5.22 0.96 -0.52
C ARG A 29 -4.11 1.91 -0.09
N GLU A 30 -3.97 3.06 -0.75
CA GLU A 30 -3.01 4.13 -0.38
C GLU A 30 -3.34 4.69 1.01
N ALA A 31 -4.61 4.96 1.30
CA ALA A 31 -5.03 5.41 2.63
C ALA A 31 -4.79 4.35 3.73
N PHE A 32 -4.95 3.06 3.41
CA PHE A 32 -4.63 1.98 4.34
C PHE A 32 -3.11 1.88 4.58
N ALA A 33 -2.30 1.93 3.52
CA ALA A 33 -0.85 1.95 3.63
C ALA A 33 -0.35 3.14 4.46
N GLY A 34 -0.95 4.33 4.28
CA GLY A 34 -0.65 5.50 5.11
C GLY A 34 -0.96 5.29 6.59
N ARG A 35 -2.06 4.59 6.94
CA ARG A 35 -2.36 4.24 8.33
C ARG A 35 -1.35 3.26 8.90
N VAL A 36 -1.04 2.18 8.18
CA VAL A 36 -0.05 1.19 8.63
C VAL A 36 1.32 1.84 8.88
N ARG A 37 1.73 2.78 8.03
CA ARG A 37 2.96 3.57 8.26
C ARG A 37 2.87 4.48 9.47
N GLY A 38 1.71 5.12 9.68
CA GLY A 38 1.49 5.94 10.87
C GLY A 38 1.56 5.13 12.16
N ASP A 39 0.98 3.93 12.17
CA ASP A 39 1.08 2.98 13.29
C ASP A 39 2.56 2.62 13.53
N LEU A 40 3.32 2.36 12.47
CA LEU A 40 4.73 1.99 12.55
C LEU A 40 5.61 3.15 13.05
N ALA A 41 5.34 4.38 12.63
CA ALA A 41 6.04 5.59 13.08
C ALA A 41 5.73 5.96 14.55
N ALA A 42 4.67 5.38 15.14
CA ALA A 42 4.42 5.51 16.57
C ALA A 42 5.34 4.62 17.41
N GLU A 43 5.81 3.50 16.83
CA GLU A 43 6.66 2.51 17.49
C GLU A 43 8.15 2.66 17.13
N LEU A 44 8.44 3.17 15.93
CA LEU A 44 9.79 3.34 15.41
C LEU A 44 10.11 4.81 15.16
N PRO A 45 11.39 5.21 15.32
CA PRO A 45 11.80 6.56 14.96
C PRO A 45 11.72 6.78 13.44
N ASP A 46 11.34 7.98 13.02
CA ASP A 46 11.10 8.32 11.61
C ASP A 46 12.33 8.02 10.71
N GLU A 47 13.54 8.15 11.25
CA GLU A 47 14.81 7.89 10.54
C GLU A 47 15.00 6.44 10.10
N ASP A 48 14.28 5.50 10.71
CA ASP A 48 14.34 4.07 10.39
C ASP A 48 13.28 3.64 9.35
N LEU A 49 12.40 4.56 8.92
CA LEU A 49 11.29 4.28 8.01
C LEU A 49 11.49 4.92 6.64
N GLY A 50 11.71 4.08 5.62
CA GLY A 50 11.74 4.52 4.23
C GLY A 50 10.34 4.80 3.65
N GLU A 51 10.32 5.53 2.53
CA GLU A 51 9.09 5.77 1.75
C GLU A 51 8.51 4.51 1.11
N ASP A 52 9.26 3.41 1.02
CA ASP A 52 8.74 2.09 0.67
C ASP A 52 9.32 1.06 1.62
N LEU A 53 8.43 0.39 2.37
CA LEU A 53 8.84 -0.61 3.36
C LEU A 53 9.38 -1.88 2.70
N VAL A 54 8.94 -2.20 1.48
CA VAL A 54 9.48 -3.33 0.72
C VAL A 54 10.91 -3.02 0.30
N GLU A 55 11.15 -1.82 -0.23
CA GLU A 55 12.49 -1.36 -0.57
C GLU A 55 13.39 -1.26 0.67
N SER A 56 12.84 -0.83 1.81
CA SER A 56 13.55 -0.78 3.09
C SER A 56 14.05 -2.16 3.53
N LEU A 57 13.23 -3.21 3.33
CA LEU A 57 13.64 -4.60 3.60
C LEU A 57 14.67 -5.11 2.60
N ASP A 58 14.49 -4.83 1.31
CA ASP A 58 15.40 -5.28 0.25
C ASP A 58 16.80 -4.66 0.38
N LEU A 59 16.88 -3.40 0.83
CA LEU A 59 18.13 -2.67 1.04
C LEU A 59 18.71 -2.85 2.45
N TYR A 60 18.02 -3.59 3.32
CA TYR A 60 18.46 -3.75 4.70
C TYR A 60 19.79 -4.49 4.79
N ARG A 61 20.73 -3.92 5.55
CA ARG A 61 22.03 -4.54 5.82
C ARG A 61 22.04 -5.17 7.20
N MET A 62 22.17 -6.50 7.25
CA MET A 62 22.33 -7.25 8.49
C MET A 62 23.53 -6.78 9.32
N GLY A 63 23.38 -6.76 10.65
CA GLY A 63 24.34 -6.23 11.61
C GLY A 63 24.41 -4.70 11.60
N SER A 64 23.37 -4.00 11.11
CA SER A 64 23.30 -2.54 11.19
C SER A 64 22.85 -2.03 12.56
N LYS A 65 22.16 -2.87 13.34
CA LYS A 65 21.68 -2.60 14.70
C LYS A 65 22.09 -3.75 15.65
N PRO A 66 22.03 -3.55 16.99
CA PRO A 66 22.11 -4.64 17.96
C PRO A 66 21.08 -5.75 17.64
N ARG A 67 21.42 -7.01 17.91
CA ARG A 67 20.60 -8.15 17.47
C ARG A 67 19.15 -8.12 17.95
N CYS A 68 18.88 -7.68 19.17
CA CYS A 68 17.50 -7.57 19.67
C CYS A 68 16.71 -6.53 18.86
N GLU A 69 17.29 -5.34 18.67
CA GLU A 69 16.69 -4.25 17.90
C GLU A 69 16.53 -4.61 16.42
N GLU A 70 17.49 -5.32 15.83
CA GLU A 70 17.43 -5.79 14.44
C GLU A 70 16.28 -6.77 14.22
N VAL A 71 16.07 -7.71 15.15
CA VAL A 71 14.95 -8.66 15.07
C VAL A 71 13.62 -7.94 15.24
N GLU A 72 13.49 -7.05 16.23
CA GLU A 72 12.27 -6.27 16.49
C GLU A 72 11.91 -5.38 15.29
N TYR A 73 12.89 -4.66 14.73
CA TYR A 73 12.70 -3.84 13.53
C TYR A 73 12.22 -4.67 12.35
N LEU A 74 12.91 -5.77 12.04
CA LEU A 74 12.57 -6.61 10.90
C LEU A 74 11.19 -7.25 11.06
N ASP A 75 10.80 -7.66 12.28
CA ASP A 75 9.48 -8.24 12.53
C ASP A 75 8.36 -7.22 12.30
N LEU A 76 8.50 -6.02 12.87
CA LEU A 76 7.53 -4.92 12.71
C LEU A 76 7.36 -4.50 11.24
N VAL A 77 8.47 -4.32 10.51
CA VAL A 77 8.43 -3.89 9.11
C VAL A 77 7.86 -5.01 8.22
N GLN A 78 8.23 -6.27 8.45
CA GLN A 78 7.65 -7.41 7.71
C GLN A 78 6.15 -7.57 7.97
N GLU A 79 5.70 -7.40 9.21
CA GLU A 79 4.28 -7.42 9.55
C GLU A 79 3.54 -6.28 8.82
N ALA A 80 4.08 -5.07 8.84
CA ALA A 80 3.50 -3.92 8.14
C ALA A 80 3.39 -4.16 6.63
N VAL A 81 4.44 -4.74 6.00
CA VAL A 81 4.42 -5.13 4.59
C VAL A 81 3.35 -6.19 4.32
N ALA A 82 3.24 -7.21 5.18
CA ALA A 82 2.22 -8.25 5.05
C ALA A 82 0.79 -7.69 5.17
N ARG A 83 0.54 -6.80 6.14
CA ARG A 83 -0.73 -6.08 6.31
C ARG A 83 -1.08 -5.28 5.06
N MET A 84 -0.12 -4.56 4.47
CA MET A 84 -0.32 -3.80 3.22
C MET A 84 -0.53 -4.68 1.98
N ALA A 85 0.08 -5.87 1.94
CA ALA A 85 -0.09 -6.83 0.86
C ALA A 85 -1.50 -7.45 0.87
N TRP A 86 -2.01 -7.78 2.06
CA TRP A 86 -3.30 -8.45 2.24
C TRP A 86 -4.47 -7.49 2.49
N GLY A 87 -4.19 -6.22 2.81
CA GLY A 87 -5.20 -5.18 3.05
C GLY A 87 -5.98 -5.36 4.36
N ARG A 88 -5.36 -5.98 5.37
CA ARG A 88 -5.93 -6.30 6.68
C ARG A 88 -4.90 -6.08 7.77
#